data_AF-A0AAQ4EBM9-F1
#
_entry.id   AF-A0AAQ4EBM9-F1
#
_cell.length_a   1.000
_cell.length_b   1.000
_cell.length_c   1.000
_cell.angle_alpha   90.00
_cell.angle_beta   90.00
_cell.angle_gamma   90.00
#
_symmetry.space_group_name_H-M   'P 1'
#
loop_
_entity.id
_entity.type
_entity.pdbx_description
1 polymer ?
#
loop_
_entity_poly.entity_id
_entity_poly.type
_entity_poly.pdbx_seq_one_letter_code
_entity_poly.pdbx_strand_id
1 'polypeptide(L)'
;MPRLLEDSQTCASSAAGVRRSSRSYLRDVERYRAEGRKIFYLDETWVTAGHTRSIVWTDTVVQKRGRLFARANGLTTGLKQPSGKNQCLITTHIGSEDGFVEGCLDVLRGQKTGDYHEEVGGNRFKGWFNDVLRELPAGTVSVLDHAPYHSRREEKFLTTAWKNEKIQEWLTSNNITYGERMMKKQLLELVASAKS
;
A
#
# COMPACT_ATOMS: atom_id res chain seq x y z
N MET A 1 19.64 -2.55 10.20
CA MET A 1 18.25 -2.96 9.92
C MET A 1 17.33 -1.79 10.27
N PRO A 2 16.65 -1.17 9.29
CA PRO A 2 15.61 -0.19 9.57
C PRO A 2 14.49 -0.86 10.37
N ARG A 3 14.17 -0.34 11.54
CA ARG A 3 13.10 -0.86 12.40
C ARG A 3 11.76 -0.38 11.83
N LEU A 4 11.02 -1.28 11.19
CA LEU A 4 9.61 -1.05 10.85
C LEU A 4 8.84 -0.88 12.16
N LEU A 5 8.16 0.26 12.33
CA LEU A 5 7.26 0.46 13.46
C LEU A 5 5.96 -0.29 13.19
N GLU A 6 5.90 -1.53 13.68
CA GLU A 6 4.63 -2.25 13.90
C GLU A 6 4.03 -1.98 15.29
N ASP A 7 4.71 -1.20 16.15
CA ASP A 7 4.42 -1.06 17.59
C ASP A 7 3.14 -0.29 17.97
N SER A 8 2.21 -0.08 17.03
CA SER A 8 0.87 0.40 17.37
C SER A 8 -0.23 -0.15 16.46
N GLN A 9 -0.29 -1.47 16.27
CA GLN A 9 -1.51 -2.13 15.77
C GLN A 9 -2.61 -2.13 16.84
N THR A 10 -3.13 -0.95 17.20
CA THR A 10 -4.43 -0.84 17.86
C THR A 10 -5.47 -0.51 16.78
N CYS A 11 -6.30 -1.50 16.44
CA CYS A 11 -7.41 -1.31 15.50
C CYS A 11 -8.33 -0.20 16.03
N ALA A 12 -8.28 0.97 15.39
CA ALA A 12 -9.07 2.12 15.74
C ALA A 12 -10.43 2.06 15.01
N SER A 13 -11.31 1.16 15.42
CA SER A 13 -12.67 1.04 14.85
C SER A 13 -13.66 2.10 15.36
N SER A 14 -13.21 3.03 16.22
CA SER A 14 -14.03 4.12 16.78
C SER A 14 -13.33 5.48 16.63
N ALA A 15 -14.10 6.56 16.54
CA ALA A 15 -13.57 7.92 16.46
C ALA A 15 -12.63 8.27 17.63
N ALA A 16 -12.92 7.77 18.84
CA ALA A 16 -12.03 7.92 20.00
C ALA A 16 -10.73 7.11 19.85
N GLY A 17 -10.81 5.92 19.23
CA GLY A 17 -9.64 5.14 18.81
C GLY A 17 -8.77 5.90 17.82
N VAL A 18 -9.37 6.42 16.74
CA VAL A 18 -8.65 7.16 15.68
C VAL A 18 -7.94 8.37 16.28
N ARG A 19 -8.63 9.17 17.09
CA ARG A 19 -8.03 10.32 17.78
C ARG A 19 -6.86 9.94 18.69
N ARG A 20 -6.91 8.79 19.36
CA ARG A 20 -5.79 8.30 20.18
C ARG A 20 -4.60 7.92 19.30
N SER A 21 -4.83 7.15 18.24
CA SER A 21 -3.78 6.75 17.30
C SER A 21 -3.12 7.96 16.64
N SER A 22 -3.91 8.95 16.19
CA SER A 22 -3.37 10.19 15.62
C SER A 22 -2.49 10.96 16.62
N ARG A 23 -2.89 11.04 17.89
CA ARG A 23 -2.06 11.68 18.92
C ARG A 23 -0.76 10.92 19.18
N SER A 24 -0.79 9.60 19.20
CA SER A 24 0.43 8.79 19.35
C SER A 24 1.37 9.02 18.18
N TYR A 25 0.84 8.91 16.95
CA TYR A 25 1.58 9.16 15.72
C TYR A 25 2.29 10.52 15.73
N LEU A 26 1.58 11.60 16.07
CA LEU A 26 2.17 12.94 16.13
C LEU A 26 3.31 13.01 17.15
N ARG A 27 3.14 12.41 18.34
CA ARG A 27 4.19 12.35 19.36
C ARG A 27 5.40 11.55 18.91
N ASP A 28 5.19 10.43 18.20
CA ASP A 28 6.28 9.62 17.66
C ASP A 28 7.04 10.37 16.57
N VAL A 29 6.34 11.07 15.68
CA VAL A 29 6.96 11.93 14.65
C VAL A 29 7.76 13.07 15.29
N GLU A 30 7.22 13.75 16.30
CA GLU A 30 7.95 14.78 17.06
C GLU A 30 9.21 14.21 17.71
N ARG A 31 9.10 13.03 18.35
CA ARG A 31 10.25 12.34 18.95
C ARG A 31 11.32 12.04 17.91
N TYR A 32 10.97 11.45 16.77
CA TYR A 32 11.94 11.11 15.73
C TYR A 32 12.63 12.33 15.13
N ARG A 33 11.91 13.44 14.97
CA ARG A 33 12.51 14.71 14.57
C ARG A 33 13.49 15.23 15.62
N ALA A 34 13.14 15.15 16.91
CA ALA A 34 14.03 15.53 18.00
C ALA A 34 15.29 14.64 18.11
N GLU A 35 15.18 13.36 17.74
CA GLU A 35 16.30 12.42 17.62
C GLU A 35 17.16 12.66 16.35
N GLY A 36 16.79 13.61 15.49
CA GLY A 36 17.49 13.86 14.22
C GLY A 36 17.29 12.77 13.17
N ARG A 37 16.26 11.92 13.32
CA ARG A 37 15.98 10.84 12.37
C ARG A 37 15.23 11.38 11.17
N LYS A 38 15.77 11.09 9.98
CA LYS A 38 15.13 11.46 8.72
C LYS A 38 13.86 10.65 8.48
N ILE A 39 12.76 11.34 8.20
CA ILE A 39 11.44 10.74 8.00
C ILE A 39 11.11 10.75 6.50
N PHE A 40 10.76 9.59 6.00
CA PHE A 40 10.29 9.39 4.64
C PHE A 40 8.80 9.02 4.66
N TYR A 41 8.06 9.59 3.73
CA TYR A 41 6.65 9.32 3.52
C TYR A 41 6.51 8.64 2.16
N LEU A 42 5.70 7.59 2.11
CA LEU A 42 5.30 6.98 0.86
C LEU A 42 3.79 6.91 0.78
N ASP A 43 3.30 6.96 -0.45
CA ASP A 43 1.88 6.83 -0.75
C ASP A 43 1.70 6.30 -2.18
N GLU A 44 0.50 5.81 -2.44
CA GLU A 44 0.04 5.45 -3.76
C GLU A 44 -0.99 6.43 -4.28
N THR A 45 -0.85 6.83 -5.54
CA THR A 45 -1.86 7.62 -6.24
C THR A 45 -2.17 7.01 -7.58
N TRP A 46 -3.28 7.42 -8.19
CA TRP A 46 -3.68 6.93 -9.50
C TRP A 46 -4.19 8.06 -10.38
N VAL A 47 -3.94 7.93 -11.68
CA VAL A 47 -4.48 8.82 -12.71
C VAL A 47 -5.16 7.99 -13.79
N THR A 48 -6.41 8.34 -14.12
CA THR A 48 -7.13 7.66 -15.19
C THR A 48 -6.58 8.04 -16.56
N ALA A 49 -6.51 7.07 -17.46
CA ALA A 49 -6.32 7.31 -18.87
C ALA A 49 -7.46 8.20 -19.37
N GLY A 50 -7.12 9.45 -19.69
CA GLY A 50 -8.13 10.42 -20.07
C GLY A 50 -8.60 11.40 -19.02
N HIS A 51 -7.81 11.58 -17.96
CA HIS A 51 -8.03 12.70 -17.06
C HIS A 51 -8.03 14.02 -17.85
N THR A 52 -9.20 14.64 -17.98
CA THR A 52 -9.44 15.88 -18.73
C THR A 52 -10.28 16.83 -17.86
N ARG A 53 -10.34 18.11 -18.22
CA ARG A 53 -11.21 19.06 -17.52
C ARG A 53 -12.68 18.63 -17.67
N SER A 54 -13.44 18.73 -16.58
CA SER A 54 -14.88 18.43 -16.55
C SER A 54 -15.68 19.36 -17.45
N ILE A 55 -15.19 20.58 -17.64
CA ILE A 55 -15.77 21.60 -18.51
C ILE A 55 -14.76 21.94 -19.59
N VAL A 56 -15.19 21.78 -20.84
CA VAL A 56 -14.42 22.15 -22.03
C VAL A 56 -15.35 22.97 -22.93
N TRP A 57 -14.84 24.06 -23.49
CA TRP A 57 -15.56 24.82 -24.50
C TRP A 57 -15.80 23.93 -25.72
N THR A 58 -17.07 23.79 -26.09
CA THR A 58 -17.48 23.01 -27.27
C THR A 58 -18.20 23.91 -28.25
N ASP A 59 -17.84 23.79 -29.53
CA ASP A 59 -18.52 24.51 -30.59
C ASP A 59 -19.91 23.89 -30.83
N THR A 60 -20.96 24.64 -30.52
CA THR A 60 -22.35 24.20 -30.63
C THR A 60 -22.80 23.98 -32.08
N VAL A 61 -22.18 24.66 -33.05
CA VAL A 61 -22.47 24.49 -34.48
C VAL A 61 -21.89 23.15 -34.94
N VAL A 62 -20.66 22.85 -34.54
CA VAL A 62 -20.00 21.57 -34.83
C VAL A 62 -20.71 20.41 -34.13
N GLN A 63 -21.19 20.58 -32.89
CA GLN A 63 -21.98 19.56 -32.19
C GLN A 63 -23.28 19.22 -32.93
N LYS A 64 -24.02 20.22 -33.42
CA LYS A 64 -25.30 20.01 -34.12
C LYS A 64 -25.12 19.45 -35.54
N ARG A 65 -24.10 19.91 -36.27
CA ARG A 65 -23.90 19.55 -37.69
C ARG A 65 -22.96 18.37 -37.91
N GLY A 66 -22.27 17.93 -36.86
CA GLY A 66 -21.47 16.71 -36.85
C GLY A 66 -20.10 16.82 -37.51
N ARG A 67 -19.36 15.70 -37.45
CA ARG A 67 -17.94 15.61 -37.83
C ARG A 67 -17.69 15.91 -39.32
N LEU A 68 -18.60 15.53 -40.21
CA LEU A 68 -18.45 15.83 -41.65
C LEU A 68 -18.50 17.33 -41.93
N PHE A 69 -19.42 18.05 -41.30
CA PHE A 69 -19.51 19.51 -41.41
C PHE A 69 -18.23 20.18 -40.91
N ALA A 70 -17.72 19.77 -39.74
CA ALA A 70 -16.47 20.29 -39.21
C ALA A 70 -15.30 20.10 -40.18
N ARG A 71 -15.14 18.88 -40.74
CA ARG A 71 -14.06 18.57 -41.69
C ARG A 71 -14.17 19.38 -42.98
N ALA A 72 -15.38 19.56 -43.52
CA ALA A 72 -15.61 20.32 -44.74
C ALA A 72 -15.33 21.83 -44.56
N ASN A 73 -15.40 22.35 -43.34
CA ASN A 73 -15.22 23.77 -43.02
C ASN A 73 -13.93 24.06 -42.23
N GLY A 74 -13.02 23.10 -42.10
CA GLY A 74 -11.76 23.28 -41.37
C GLY A 74 -11.91 23.49 -39.85
N LEU A 75 -13.06 23.13 -39.27
CA LEU A 75 -13.34 23.27 -37.84
C LEU A 75 -12.87 22.03 -37.07
N THR A 76 -12.45 22.21 -35.81
CA THR A 76 -12.12 21.10 -34.91
C THR A 76 -13.38 20.56 -34.23
N THR A 77 -13.46 19.25 -33.95
CA THR A 77 -14.56 18.67 -33.18
C THR A 77 -14.37 18.79 -31.66
N GLY A 78 -13.49 19.68 -31.21
CA GLY A 78 -13.06 19.78 -29.81
C GLY A 78 -12.14 18.63 -29.37
N LEU A 79 -11.78 18.63 -28.07
CA LEU A 79 -11.01 17.55 -27.45
C LEU A 79 -11.80 16.24 -27.56
N LYS A 80 -11.16 15.19 -28.10
CA LYS A 80 -11.75 13.85 -28.06
C LYS A 80 -11.88 13.46 -26.60
N GLN A 81 -13.09 13.07 -26.20
CA GLN A 81 -13.26 12.35 -24.95
C GLN A 81 -12.31 11.15 -24.99
N PRO A 82 -11.42 11.03 -24.00
CA PRO A 82 -10.34 10.07 -24.08
C PRO A 82 -10.91 8.64 -24.15
N SER A 83 -10.46 7.91 -25.17
CA SER A 83 -10.79 6.50 -25.35
C SER A 83 -9.90 5.66 -24.43
N GLY A 84 -10.33 5.52 -23.19
CA GLY A 84 -9.57 4.85 -22.14
C GLY A 84 -10.45 4.38 -20.98
N LYS A 85 -11.70 3.99 -21.26
CA LYS A 85 -12.58 3.40 -20.24
C LYS A 85 -11.78 2.29 -19.53
N ASN A 86 -11.56 2.48 -18.23
CA ASN A 86 -10.99 1.50 -17.29
C ASN A 86 -9.46 1.36 -17.31
N GLN A 87 -8.70 2.28 -17.92
CA GLN A 87 -7.24 2.29 -17.75
C GLN A 87 -6.83 3.35 -16.73
N CYS A 88 -5.95 3.01 -15.81
CA CYS A 88 -5.30 3.96 -14.92
C CYS A 88 -3.79 3.71 -14.87
N LEU A 89 -3.03 4.72 -14.46
CA LEU A 89 -1.66 4.57 -14.01
C LEU A 89 -1.68 4.73 -12.49
N ILE A 90 -1.23 3.70 -11.79
CA ILE A 90 -1.00 3.77 -10.34
C ILE A 90 0.48 4.08 -10.15
N THR A 91 0.77 5.09 -9.36
CA THR A 91 2.12 5.55 -9.05
C THR A 91 2.36 5.42 -7.56
N THR A 92 3.44 4.72 -7.21
CA THR A 92 3.93 4.57 -5.85
C THR A 92 5.29 5.25 -5.75
N HIS A 93 5.49 6.10 -4.75
CA HIS A 93 6.77 6.75 -4.53
C HIS A 93 7.01 7.05 -3.04
N ILE A 94 8.27 7.07 -2.65
CA ILE A 94 8.75 7.55 -1.34
C ILE A 94 9.53 8.87 -1.46
N GLY A 95 9.35 9.77 -0.50
CA GLY A 95 10.06 11.04 -0.44
C GLY A 95 10.18 11.60 0.98
N SER A 96 10.99 12.64 1.14
CA SER A 96 11.21 13.37 2.39
C SER A 96 11.16 14.88 2.14
N GLU A 97 11.57 15.68 3.11
CA GLU A 97 11.74 17.13 2.93
C GLU A 97 12.74 17.50 1.82
N ASP A 98 13.70 16.63 1.51
CA ASP A 98 14.65 16.80 0.42
C ASP A 98 14.08 16.41 -0.96
N GLY A 99 12.82 16.01 -1.01
CA GLY A 99 12.15 15.52 -2.20
C GLY A 99 12.12 14.01 -2.33
N PHE A 100 11.88 13.54 -3.55
CA PHE A 100 11.70 12.14 -3.89
C PHE A 100 13.03 11.38 -3.99
N VAL A 101 13.04 10.12 -3.56
CA VAL A 101 14.24 9.27 -3.64
C VAL A 101 14.41 8.76 -5.07
N GLU A 102 15.51 9.14 -5.73
CA GLU A 102 15.79 8.71 -7.10
C GLU A 102 15.82 7.18 -7.22
N GLY A 103 15.28 6.64 -8.32
CA GLY A 103 15.19 5.20 -8.55
C GLY A 103 14.07 4.48 -7.79
N CYS A 104 13.34 5.15 -6.88
CA CYS A 104 12.25 4.54 -6.11
C CYS A 104 10.85 4.77 -6.70
N LEU A 105 10.72 5.40 -7.87
CA LEU A 105 9.44 5.56 -8.55
C LEU A 105 8.97 4.22 -9.12
N ASP A 106 7.76 3.81 -8.76
CA ASP A 106 7.13 2.62 -9.31
C ASP A 106 5.78 2.97 -9.96
N VAL A 107 5.60 2.54 -11.21
CA VAL A 107 4.42 2.87 -12.02
C VAL A 107 3.80 1.59 -12.56
N LEU A 108 2.54 1.34 -12.18
CA LEU A 108 1.73 0.24 -12.69
C LEU A 108 0.68 0.79 -13.66
N ARG A 109 0.38 0.04 -14.72
CA ARG A 109 -0.84 0.26 -15.50
C ARG A 109 -1.96 -0.63 -14.97
N GLY A 110 -3.00 0.00 -14.44
CA GLY A 110 -4.23 -0.63 -14.00
C GLY A 110 -5.27 -0.79 -15.11
N GLN A 111 -6.16 -1.76 -14.92
CA GLN A 111 -7.18 -2.15 -15.92
C GLN A 111 -8.62 -2.14 -15.35
N LYS A 112 -8.82 -1.85 -14.06
CA LYS A 112 -10.14 -1.84 -13.41
C LYS A 112 -10.76 -0.45 -13.23
N THR A 113 -12.09 -0.47 -13.19
CA THR A 113 -12.95 0.53 -12.54
C THR A 113 -13.22 0.09 -11.10
N GLY A 114 -12.53 0.68 -10.12
CA GLY A 114 -12.71 0.33 -8.71
C GLY A 114 -11.56 0.81 -7.81
N ASP A 115 -11.54 0.30 -6.58
CA ASP A 115 -10.45 0.54 -5.61
C ASP A 115 -9.11 -0.02 -6.16
N TYR A 116 -8.12 0.86 -6.29
CA TYR A 116 -6.80 0.54 -6.83
C TYR A 116 -5.98 -0.33 -5.87
N HIS A 117 -6.36 -0.40 -4.59
CA HIS A 117 -5.72 -1.25 -3.60
C HIS A 117 -5.79 -2.75 -3.95
N GLU A 118 -6.69 -3.17 -4.86
CA GLU A 118 -6.73 -4.55 -5.37
C GLU A 118 -5.65 -4.86 -6.42
N GLU A 119 -5.12 -3.84 -7.10
CA GLU A 119 -4.19 -4.01 -8.21
C GLU A 119 -2.72 -3.97 -7.77
N VAL A 120 -2.43 -3.25 -6.68
CA VAL A 120 -1.11 -3.28 -6.03
C VAL A 120 -1.01 -4.53 -5.15
N GLY A 121 -0.56 -5.64 -5.76
CA GLY A 121 -0.36 -6.88 -5.03
C GLY A 121 0.74 -6.78 -3.96
N GLY A 122 0.52 -7.36 -2.77
CA GLY A 122 1.49 -7.30 -1.67
C GLY A 122 2.88 -7.87 -2.00
N ASN A 123 3.00 -8.81 -2.94
CA ASN A 123 4.31 -9.27 -3.42
C ASN A 123 5.08 -8.18 -4.19
N ARG A 124 4.38 -7.39 -5.00
CA ARG A 124 4.96 -6.29 -5.76
C ARG A 124 5.42 -5.18 -4.82
N PHE A 125 4.53 -4.77 -3.89
CA PHE A 125 4.87 -3.80 -2.86
C PHE A 125 6.10 -4.25 -2.07
N LYS A 126 6.13 -5.50 -1.60
CA LYS A 126 7.28 -6.05 -0.87
C LYS A 126 8.57 -6.01 -1.68
N GLY A 127 8.52 -6.41 -2.96
CA GLY A 127 9.68 -6.38 -3.85
C GLY A 127 10.21 -4.96 -4.00
N TRP A 128 9.34 -4.02 -4.39
CA TRP A 128 9.66 -2.60 -4.50
C TRP A 128 10.20 -2.02 -3.20
N PHE A 129 9.54 -2.27 -2.06
CA PHE A 129 9.93 -1.72 -0.79
C PHE A 129 11.29 -2.27 -0.32
N ASN A 130 11.62 -3.52 -0.62
CA ASN A 130 12.95 -4.06 -0.36
C ASN A 130 14.05 -3.32 -1.15
N ASP A 131 13.78 -2.93 -2.39
CA ASP A 131 14.72 -2.14 -3.18
C ASP A 131 14.83 -0.70 -2.63
N VAL A 132 13.70 -0.09 -2.25
CA VAL A 132 13.67 1.22 -1.55
C VAL A 132 14.53 1.20 -0.28
N LEU A 133 14.40 0.17 0.56
CA LEU A 133 15.15 0.07 1.82
C LEU A 133 16.67 0.03 1.62
N ARG A 134 17.17 -0.31 0.41
CA ARG A 134 18.60 -0.27 0.08
C ARG A 134 19.07 1.15 -0.25
N GLU A 135 18.19 1.98 -0.78
CA GLU A 135 18.47 3.39 -1.13
C GLU A 135 18.34 4.32 0.08
N LEU A 136 17.57 3.92 1.10
CA LEU A 136 17.38 4.75 2.29
C LEU A 136 18.59 4.70 3.24
N PRO A 137 18.99 5.86 3.81
CA PRO A 137 20.01 5.90 4.86
C PRO A 137 19.64 5.04 6.08
N ALA A 138 20.66 4.56 6.79
CA ALA A 138 20.46 3.86 8.06
C ALA A 138 19.82 4.79 9.11
N GLY A 139 18.99 4.21 9.99
CA GLY A 139 18.34 4.95 11.08
C GLY A 139 17.15 5.81 10.66
N THR A 140 16.72 5.73 9.40
CA THR A 140 15.53 6.43 8.89
C THR A 140 14.22 5.89 9.47
N VAL A 141 13.16 6.67 9.32
CA VAL A 141 11.77 6.30 9.64
C VAL A 141 10.97 6.33 8.34
N SER A 142 10.27 5.25 8.01
CA SER A 142 9.30 5.23 6.91
C SER A 142 7.88 5.32 7.47
N VAL A 143 7.08 6.22 6.91
CA VAL A 143 5.67 6.40 7.24
C VAL A 143 4.82 5.92 6.07
N LEU A 144 3.85 5.08 6.41
CA LEU A 144 2.97 4.32 5.51
C LEU A 144 1.53 4.55 5.97
N ASP A 145 0.56 4.44 5.07
CA ASP A 145 -0.83 4.32 5.47
C ASP A 145 -1.14 2.90 6.01
N HIS A 146 -2.41 2.64 6.31
CA HIS A 146 -2.87 1.33 6.80
C HIS A 146 -3.54 0.51 5.68
N ALA A 147 -2.94 0.46 4.48
CA ALA A 147 -3.41 -0.46 3.46
C ALA A 147 -3.06 -1.92 3.82
N PRO A 148 -4.00 -2.89 3.66
CA PRO A 148 -3.77 -4.28 4.06
C PRO A 148 -2.54 -4.95 3.44
N TYR A 149 -2.14 -4.55 2.23
CA TYR A 149 -0.99 -5.11 1.53
C TYR A 149 0.37 -4.62 2.05
N HIS A 150 0.42 -3.49 2.79
CA HIS A 150 1.66 -3.02 3.43
C HIS A 150 2.07 -3.91 4.60
N SER A 151 1.11 -4.50 5.31
CA SER A 151 1.33 -5.26 6.56
C SER A 151 1.13 -6.77 6.38
N ARG A 152 1.61 -7.33 5.25
CA ARG A 152 1.45 -8.75 4.96
C ARG A 152 2.40 -9.58 5.83
N ARG A 153 1.83 -10.38 6.73
CA ARG A 153 2.56 -11.38 7.51
C ARG A 153 2.97 -12.56 6.61
N GLU A 154 4.26 -12.93 6.60
CA GLU A 154 4.76 -14.09 5.85
C GLU A 154 4.21 -15.41 6.42
N GLU A 155 4.12 -15.51 7.74
CA GLU A 155 3.53 -16.66 8.40
C GLU A 155 2.06 -16.39 8.77
N LYS A 156 1.16 -17.30 8.39
CA LYS A 156 -0.17 -17.32 9.00
C LYS A 156 0.00 -17.70 10.46
N PHE A 157 -0.46 -16.82 11.34
CA PHE A 157 -0.43 -17.06 12.77
C PHE A 157 -1.19 -18.35 13.11
N LEU A 158 -0.55 -19.21 13.90
CA LEU A 158 -1.20 -20.32 14.57
C LEU A 158 -2.19 -19.72 15.58
N THR A 159 -3.47 -19.70 15.20
CA THR A 159 -4.55 -19.34 16.12
C THR A 159 -5.11 -20.59 16.77
N THR A 160 -5.83 -20.45 17.88
CA THR A 160 -6.54 -21.57 18.53
C THR A 160 -7.55 -22.28 17.61
N ALA A 161 -7.85 -21.73 16.43
CA ALA A 161 -8.68 -22.33 15.41
C ALA A 161 -7.94 -23.35 14.50
N TRP A 162 -6.61 -23.38 14.52
CA TRP A 162 -5.84 -24.34 13.71
C TRP A 162 -6.07 -25.78 14.18
N LYS A 163 -6.07 -26.74 13.26
CA LYS A 163 -6.12 -28.16 13.64
C LYS A 163 -4.78 -28.57 14.26
N ASN A 164 -4.79 -29.59 15.13
CA ASN A 164 -3.59 -30.06 15.82
C ASN A 164 -2.50 -30.47 14.82
N GLU A 165 -2.89 -31.10 13.71
CA GLU A 165 -1.95 -31.57 12.69
C GLU A 165 -1.16 -30.41 12.08
N LYS A 166 -1.81 -29.28 11.81
CA LYS A 166 -1.11 -28.10 11.26
C LYS A 166 -0.18 -27.41 12.27
N ILE A 167 -0.50 -27.50 13.56
CA ILE A 167 0.38 -26.98 14.63
C ILE A 167 1.63 -27.86 14.72
N GLN A 168 1.45 -29.18 14.63
CA GLN A 168 2.53 -30.17 14.61
C GLN A 168 3.42 -30.05 13.36
N GLU A 169 2.82 -29.83 12.18
CA GLU A 169 3.54 -29.54 10.94
C GLU A 169 4.44 -28.30 11.08
N TRP A 170 3.92 -27.21 11.68
CA TRP A 170 4.70 -25.99 11.90
C TRP A 170 5.82 -26.19 12.93
N LEU A 171 5.57 -26.93 14.02
CA LEU A 171 6.61 -27.27 15.00
C LEU A 171 7.72 -28.11 14.34
N THR A 172 7.34 -29.10 13.53
CA THR A 172 8.28 -29.92 12.76
C THR A 172 9.08 -29.07 11.77
N SER A 173 8.44 -28.16 11.02
CA SER A 173 9.14 -27.30 10.05
C SER A 173 10.12 -26.32 10.71
N ASN A 174 9.92 -26.01 12.00
CA ASN A 174 10.80 -25.17 12.80
C ASN A 174 11.80 -25.98 13.67
N ASN A 175 11.91 -27.30 13.44
CA ASN A 175 12.76 -28.21 14.22
C ASN A 175 12.48 -28.20 15.74
N ILE A 176 11.23 -27.95 16.14
CA ILE A 176 10.81 -27.98 17.55
C ILE A 176 10.19 -29.33 17.85
N THR A 177 10.77 -30.05 18.80
CA THR A 177 10.26 -31.34 19.26
C THR A 177 9.01 -31.15 20.12
N TYR A 178 8.05 -32.06 19.96
CA TYR A 178 6.83 -32.11 20.76
C TYR A 178 6.49 -33.56 21.11
N GLY A 179 5.79 -33.76 22.21
CA GLY A 179 5.32 -35.09 22.62
C GLY A 179 4.04 -35.49 21.89
N GLU A 180 3.92 -36.76 21.49
CA GLU A 180 2.73 -37.28 20.78
C GLU A 180 1.42 -37.12 21.56
N ARG A 181 1.49 -37.08 22.90
CA ARG A 181 0.33 -36.91 23.79
C ARG A 181 0.08 -35.46 24.21
N MET A 182 0.82 -34.50 23.66
CA MET A 182 0.64 -33.09 24.02
C MET A 182 -0.72 -32.59 23.57
N MET A 183 -1.42 -31.96 24.49
CA MET A 183 -2.68 -31.30 24.20
C MET A 183 -2.44 -30.05 23.35
N LYS A 184 -3.43 -29.65 22.57
CA LYS A 184 -3.38 -28.46 21.71
C LYS A 184 -2.82 -27.22 22.41
N LYS A 185 -3.21 -27.00 23.67
CA LYS A 185 -2.73 -25.89 24.49
C LYS A 185 -1.21 -25.94 24.70
N GLN A 186 -0.66 -27.11 24.99
CA GLN A 186 0.78 -27.32 25.19
C GLN A 186 1.55 -27.15 23.87
N LEU A 187 0.99 -27.61 22.75
CA LEU A 187 1.57 -27.36 21.43
C LEU A 187 1.63 -25.86 21.12
N LEU A 188 0.58 -25.10 21.45
CA LEU A 188 0.56 -23.64 21.29
C LEU A 188 1.53 -22.92 22.25
N GLU A 189 1.77 -23.45 23.44
CA GLU A 189 2.78 -22.93 24.37
C GLU A 189 4.20 -23.10 23.83
N LEU A 190 4.51 -24.24 23.19
CA LEU A 190 5.78 -24.44 22.49
C LEU A 190 5.96 -23.45 21.33
N VAL A 191 4.91 -23.25 20.54
CA VAL A 191 4.89 -22.24 19.47
C VAL A 191 5.14 -20.84 20.02
N ALA A 192 4.52 -20.48 21.15
CA ALA A 192 4.71 -19.17 21.76
C ALA A 192 6.13 -18.99 22.30
N SER A 193 6.72 -20.05 22.87
CA SER A 193 8.06 -20.04 23.47
C SER A 193 9.16 -19.93 22.41
N ALA A 194 8.97 -20.56 21.25
CA ALA A 194 9.90 -20.49 20.13
C ALA A 194 9.89 -19.15 19.37
N LYS A 195 8.97 -18.25 19.73
CA LYS A 195 8.79 -16.94 19.09
C LYS A 195 9.28 -15.76 19.94
N SER A 196 9.85 -16.02 21.13
CA SER A 196 10.51 -15.02 21.98
C SER A 196 11.99 -14.92 21.68
#